data_AF-X0X0F9-F1
#
_entry.id   AF-X0X0F9-F1
#
_cell.length_a   1.000
_cell.length_b   1.000
_cell.length_c   1.000
_cell.angle_alpha   90.00
_cell.angle_beta   90.00
_cell.angle_gamma   90.00
#
_symmetry.space_group_name_H-M   'P 1'
#
loop_
_entity.id
_entity.type
_entity.pdbx_description
1 polymer ?
#
loop_
_entity_poly.entity_id
_entity_poly.type
_entity_poly.pdbx_seq_one_letter_code
_entity_poly.pdbx_strand_id
1 'polypeptide(L)'
;MQMLEAIKRKIESAQDLYSVVKTMKALAAVNIHYHARAVEAITEYHQSIEMGFQTLLKEKPEILKKPILRNERRMGVIVFGSQRGMAGKFNVMIANS
;
A
#
# COMPACT_ATOMS: atom_id res chain seq x y z
N MET A 1 -38.94 -30.98 -0.95
CA MET A 1 -38.37 -30.42 0.31
C MET A 1 -36.90 -30.03 0.17
N GLN A 2 -36.01 -30.89 -0.35
CA GLN A 2 -34.56 -30.59 -0.47
C GLN A 2 -34.19 -29.30 -1.21
N MET A 3 -34.93 -28.93 -2.27
CA MET A 3 -34.66 -27.70 -3.04
C MET A 3 -34.94 -26.41 -2.24
N LEU A 4 -35.98 -26.41 -1.39
CA LEU A 4 -36.32 -25.25 -0.56
C LEU A 4 -35.29 -25.04 0.55
N GLU A 5 -34.83 -26.13 1.18
CA GLU A 5 -33.75 -26.06 2.17
C GLU A 5 -32.44 -25.59 1.55
N ALA A 6 -32.10 -26.04 0.33
CA ALA A 6 -30.92 -25.58 -0.39
C ALA A 6 -30.98 -24.08 -0.69
N ILE A 7 -32.14 -23.56 -1.10
CA ILE A 7 -32.33 -22.12 -1.33
C ILE A 7 -32.21 -21.34 -0.01
N LYS A 8 -32.83 -21.83 1.07
CA LYS A 8 -32.76 -21.18 2.39
C LYS A 8 -31.32 -21.07 2.88
N ARG A 9 -30.53 -22.14 2.79
CA ARG A 9 -29.09 -22.13 3.15
C ARG A 9 -28.27 -21.14 2.31
N LYS A 10 -28.57 -21.01 1.01
CA LYS A 10 -27.90 -20.02 0.15
C LYS A 10 -28.21 -18.58 0.57
N ILE A 11 -29.45 -18.30 0.96
CA ILE A 11 -29.86 -16.97 1.45
C ILE A 11 -29.12 -16.64 2.75
N GLU A 12 -29.10 -17.58 3.70
CA GLU A 12 -28.39 -17.43 4.99
C GLU A 12 -26.89 -17.18 4.75
N SER A 13 -26.25 -17.99 3.90
CA SER A 13 -24.82 -17.81 3.56
C SER A 13 -24.54 -16.46 2.90
N ALA A 14 -25.43 -15.98 2.02
CA ALA A 14 -25.28 -14.68 1.37
C ALA A 14 -25.43 -13.52 2.38
N GLN A 15 -26.33 -13.65 3.36
CA GLN A 15 -26.51 -12.66 4.43
C GLN A 15 -25.29 -12.58 5.34
N ASP A 16 -24.70 -13.72 5.71
CA ASP A 16 -23.50 -13.77 6.52
C ASP A 16 -22.31 -13.12 5.80
N LEU A 17 -22.09 -13.49 4.53
CA LEU A 17 -21.04 -12.88 3.70
C LEU A 17 -21.24 -11.37 3.55
N TYR A 18 -22.49 -10.92 3.35
CA TYR A 18 -22.80 -9.49 3.26
C TYR A 18 -22.43 -8.74 4.55
N SER A 19 -22.72 -9.33 5.72
CA SER A 19 -22.38 -8.74 7.01
C SER A 19 -20.86 -8.54 7.18
N VAL A 20 -20.06 -9.54 6.81
CA VAL A 20 -18.59 -9.47 6.85
C VAL A 20 -18.07 -8.40 5.90
N VAL A 21 -18.53 -8.40 4.64
CA VAL A 21 -18.10 -7.41 3.63
C VAL A 21 -18.48 -5.99 4.05
N LYS A 22 -19.66 -5.79 4.65
CA LYS A 22 -20.09 -4.49 5.18
C LYS A 22 -19.13 -3.97 6.24
N THR A 23 -18.72 -4.84 7.17
CA THR A 23 -17.75 -4.49 8.23
C THR A 23 -16.37 -4.18 7.64
N MET A 24 -15.89 -5.02 6.72
CA MET A 24 -14.61 -4.80 6.04
C MET A 24 -14.56 -3.48 5.27
N LYS A 25 -15.66 -3.10 4.61
CA LYS A 25 -15.78 -1.82 3.91
C LYS A 25 -15.68 -0.63 4.87
N ALA A 26 -16.32 -0.71 6.03
CA ALA A 26 -16.21 0.32 7.06
C ALA A 26 -14.77 0.47 7.58
N LEU A 27 -14.11 -0.66 7.89
CA LEU A 27 -12.70 -0.65 8.31
C LEU A 27 -11.78 -0.10 7.23
N ALA A 28 -12.01 -0.44 5.96
CA ALA A 28 -11.23 0.10 4.84
C ALA A 28 -11.35 1.63 4.77
N ALA A 29 -12.57 2.17 4.92
CA ALA A 29 -12.78 3.62 4.93
C ALA A 29 -12.02 4.32 6.08
N VAL A 30 -12.06 3.75 7.28
CA VAL A 30 -11.31 4.27 8.44
C VAL A 30 -9.80 4.23 8.17
N ASN A 31 -9.29 3.11 7.66
CA ASN A 31 -7.86 2.94 7.37
C ASN A 31 -7.38 3.93 6.30
N ILE A 32 -8.20 4.25 5.29
CA ILE A 32 -7.85 5.26 4.28
C ILE A 32 -7.58 6.62 4.94
N HIS A 33 -8.47 7.08 5.82
CA HIS A 33 -8.29 8.33 6.54
C HIS A 33 -7.09 8.30 7.49
N TYR A 34 -6.88 7.18 8.19
CA TYR A 34 -5.73 7.00 9.07
C TYR A 34 -4.41 7.09 8.30
N HIS A 35 -4.29 6.39 7.18
CA HIS A 35 -3.08 6.40 6.37
C HIS A 35 -2.84 7.74 5.66
N ALA A 36 -3.90 8.45 5.24
CA ALA A 36 -3.77 9.79 4.68
C ALA A 36 -3.10 10.76 5.67
N ARG A 37 -3.53 10.76 6.93
CA ARG A 37 -2.91 11.57 7.99
C ARG A 37 -1.46 11.18 8.28
N ALA A 38 -1.14 9.88 8.20
CA ALA A 38 0.23 9.43 8.36
C ALA A 38 1.13 9.94 7.23
N VAL A 39 0.62 9.98 5.99
CA VAL A 39 1.35 10.55 4.83
C VAL A 39 1.58 12.05 5.01
N GLU A 40 0.61 12.80 5.54
CA GLU A 40 0.78 14.24 5.85
C GLU A 40 1.96 14.46 6.81
N ALA A 41 1.99 13.73 7.94
CA ALA A 41 3.08 13.85 8.92
C ALA A 41 4.44 13.44 8.34
N ILE A 42 4.49 12.38 7.53
CA ILE A 42 5.72 11.95 6.84
C ILE A 42 6.19 13.02 5.85
N THR A 43 5.27 13.71 5.18
CA THR A 43 5.59 14.76 4.21
C THR A 43 6.26 15.95 4.88
N GLU A 44 5.75 16.40 6.02
CA GLU A 44 6.35 17.49 6.81
C GLU A 44 7.76 17.13 7.30
N TYR A 45 7.93 15.89 7.78
CA TYR A 45 9.24 15.38 8.18
C TYR A 45 10.21 15.30 7.00
N HIS A 46 9.75 14.80 5.85
CA HIS A 46 10.55 14.70 4.63
C HIS A 46 11.10 16.07 4.22
N GLN A 47 10.25 17.10 4.20
CA GLN A 47 10.66 18.46 3.83
C GLN A 47 11.79 18.99 4.73
N SER A 48 11.69 18.73 6.03
CA SER A 48 12.73 19.14 7.00
C SER A 48 14.07 18.45 6.71
N ILE A 49 14.04 17.14 6.43
CA ILE A 49 15.23 16.36 6.07
C ILE A 49 15.82 16.82 4.74
N GLU A 50 14.99 17.09 3.73
CA GLU A 50 15.43 17.55 2.42
C GLU A 50 16.15 18.90 2.52
N MET A 51 15.59 19.86 3.26
CA MET A 51 16.26 21.15 3.50
C MET A 51 17.62 20.98 4.20
N GLY A 52 17.70 20.06 5.17
CA GLY A 52 18.95 19.71 5.83
C GLY A 52 19.99 19.15 4.86
N PHE A 53 19.58 18.22 4.00
CA PHE A 53 20.46 17.65 2.97
C PHE A 53 20.89 18.69 1.94
N GLN A 54 20.00 19.58 1.49
CA GLN A 54 20.36 20.65 0.56
C GLN A 54 21.46 21.55 1.13
N THR A 55 21.39 21.89 2.42
CA THR A 55 22.44 22.67 3.09
C THR A 55 23.75 21.89 3.14
N LEU A 56 23.71 20.64 3.62
CA LEU A 56 24.89 19.79 3.72
C LEU A 56 25.60 19.59 2.37
N LEU A 57 24.84 19.34 1.30
CA LEU A 57 25.38 19.09 -0.04
C LEU A 57 25.94 20.35 -0.69
N LYS A 58 25.42 21.54 -0.35
CA LYS A 58 25.99 22.83 -0.76
C LYS A 58 27.34 23.09 -0.08
N GLU A 59 27.47 22.76 1.20
CA GLU A 59 28.72 22.94 1.95
C GLU A 59 29.79 21.88 1.62
N LYS A 60 29.36 20.64 1.33
CA LYS A 60 30.22 19.48 1.08
C LYS A 60 29.88 18.77 -0.23
N PRO A 61 30.16 19.39 -1.38
CA PRO A 61 29.83 18.83 -2.70
C PRO A 61 30.56 17.50 -2.98
N GLU A 62 31.68 17.22 -2.30
CA GLU A 62 32.42 15.97 -2.40
C GLU A 62 31.62 14.72 -1.99
N ILE A 63 30.55 14.87 -1.19
CA ILE A 63 29.64 13.78 -0.82
C ILE A 63 28.91 13.22 -2.05
N LEU A 64 28.67 14.06 -3.07
CA LEU A 64 28.02 13.65 -4.32
C LEU A 64 28.92 12.83 -5.24
N LYS A 65 30.19 12.63 -4.90
CA LYS A 65 31.09 11.81 -5.71
C LYS A 65 30.57 10.37 -5.75
N LYS A 66 30.20 9.93 -6.96
CA LYS A 66 29.64 8.60 -7.19
C LYS A 66 30.61 7.54 -6.65
N PRO A 67 30.16 6.61 -5.79
CA PRO A 67 31.01 5.51 -5.36
C PRO A 67 31.40 4.66 -6.59
N ILE A 68 32.63 4.15 -6.60
CA ILE A 68 33.10 3.24 -7.65
C ILE A 68 32.36 1.91 -7.47
N LEU A 69 31.27 1.72 -8.23
CA LEU A 69 30.48 0.49 -8.21
C LEU A 69 31.28 -0.62 -8.91
N ARG A 70 31.72 -1.63 -8.17
CA ARG A 70 32.30 -2.86 -8.74
C ARG A 70 31.18 -3.69 -9.39
N ASN A 71 31.20 -3.80 -10.71
CA ASN A 71 30.33 -4.64 -11.56
C ASN A 71 28.82 -4.34 -11.52
N GLU A 72 28.43 -3.37 -12.33
CA GLU A 72 27.05 -2.89 -12.59
C GLU A 72 26.24 -3.83 -13.50
N ARG A 73 25.93 -5.07 -13.06
CA ARG A 73 25.01 -5.95 -13.84
C ARG A 73 23.78 -6.42 -13.07
N ARG A 74 23.47 -5.85 -11.91
CA ARG A 74 22.30 -6.24 -11.12
C ARG A 74 21.43 -5.02 -10.84
N MET A 75 20.24 -5.04 -11.41
CA MET A 75 19.17 -4.10 -11.10
C MET A 75 18.35 -4.68 -9.93
N GLY A 76 18.21 -3.91 -8.86
CA GLY A 76 17.27 -4.21 -7.79
C GLY A 76 15.91 -3.56 -8.10
N VAL A 77 14.82 -4.28 -7.88
CA VAL A 77 13.46 -3.76 -8.02
C VAL A 77 12.75 -3.92 -6.68
N ILE A 78 12.10 -2.85 -6.22
CA ILE A 78 11.24 -2.87 -5.03
C ILE A 78 9.81 -2.67 -5.51
N VAL A 79 8.92 -3.59 -5.16
CA VAL A 79 7.50 -3.58 -5.55
C VAL A 79 6.65 -3.51 -4.30
N PHE A 80 5.70 -2.57 -4.28
CA PHE A 80 4.74 -2.43 -3.19
C PHE A 80 3.38 -2.96 -3.62
N GLY A 81 2.82 -3.90 -2.84
CA GLY A 81 1.50 -4.50 -3.07
C GLY A 81 0.63 -4.48 -1.82
N SER A 82 -0.63 -4.92 -1.94
CA SER A 82 -1.54 -5.00 -0.80
C SER A 82 -1.23 -6.22 0.06
N GLN A 83 -1.21 -6.02 1.38
CA GLN A 83 -1.01 -7.11 2.34
C GLN A 83 -2.24 -8.05 2.44
N ARG A 84 -3.45 -7.53 2.19
CA ARG A 84 -4.70 -8.30 2.23
C ARG A 84 -5.26 -8.49 0.81
N GLY A 85 -5.93 -9.63 0.60
CA GLY A 85 -6.72 -9.89 -0.60
C GLY A 85 -8.00 -9.05 -0.66
N MET A 86 -8.82 -9.26 -1.70
CA MET A 86 -10.09 -8.53 -1.92
C MET A 86 -9.92 -7.01 -2.19
N ALA A 87 -8.71 -6.59 -2.54
CA ALA A 87 -8.39 -5.21 -2.97
C ALA A 87 -8.72 -4.94 -4.46
N GLY A 88 -9.70 -5.66 -5.01
CA GLY A 88 -10.03 -5.61 -6.44
C GLY A 88 -8.83 -5.97 -7.32
N LYS A 89 -8.54 -5.13 -8.32
CA LYS A 89 -7.45 -5.34 -9.29
C LYS A 89 -6.10 -4.77 -8.86
N PHE A 90 -5.95 -4.30 -7.62
CA PHE A 90 -4.77 -3.55 -7.17
C PHE A 90 -3.44 -4.26 -7.48
N ASN A 91 -3.24 -5.48 -6.96
CA ASN A 91 -1.99 -6.24 -7.19
C ASN A 91 -1.82 -6.66 -8.65
N VAL A 92 -2.91 -6.89 -9.39
CA VAL A 92 -2.85 -7.26 -10.81
C VAL A 92 -2.36 -6.09 -11.66
N MET A 93 -2.77 -4.86 -11.34
CA MET A 93 -2.25 -3.67 -12.03
C MET A 93 -0.76 -3.49 -11.78
N ILE A 94 -0.30 -3.67 -10.53
CA ILE A 94 1.12 -3.56 -10.16
C ILE A 94 1.97 -4.63 -10.86
N ALA A 95 1.48 -5.87 -10.94
CA ALA A 95 2.23 -6.97 -11.56
C ALA A 95 2.32 -6.87 -13.10
N ASN A 96 1.39 -6.12 -13.72
CA ASN A 96 1.36 -5.88 -15.16
C ASN A 96 1.97 -4.50 -15.54
N SER A 97 2.58 -3.81 -14.58
CA SER A 97 3.26 -2.52 -14.76
C SER A 97 4.67 -2.70 -15.33
#